data_AF-A0A418X2W4-F1
#
_entry.id   AF-A0A418X2W4-F1
#
_cell.length_a   1.000
_cell.length_b   1.000
_cell.length_c   1.000
_cell.angle_alpha   90.00
_cell.angle_beta   90.00
_cell.angle_gamma   90.00
#
_symmetry.space_group_name_H-M   'P 1'
#
loop_
_entity.id
_entity.type
_entity.pdbx_description
1 polymer ?
#
loop_
_entity_poly.entity_id
_entity_poly.type
_entity_poly.pdbx_seq_one_letter_code
_entity_poly.pdbx_strand_id
1 'polypeptide(L)'
;MKLPRCIATNALLLLALLFTGALAHAAQVAGTITHLSGPLLAKKADGSVKILSQQSTVEQGDVLFTEKDTYARIKFADNSEITLKPNSQLKIDSFVFEEGAPDKDSATFSLVKGGLRAITGLLGKRNKERVGVNTPAATIGIRGTTFLVEYVPPSQSAVAAYGFASVAAAGASSWTSDRARLTDMPFSEAPLAILPRREETPVVLAQLMPSAPPVRAPGLYVQVVDGMINLSNKGGTQSFSAGQFGFVPSFQQPPILLPVNPGIQFTPPPAFSASVGAQGRQDAGAASSAVDCEVR
;
A
#
# COMPACT_ATOMS: atom_id res chain seq x y z
N MET A 1 19.53 57.15 -41.61
CA MET A 1 19.47 56.88 -40.15
C MET A 1 19.71 55.39 -39.91
N LYS A 2 20.88 55.02 -39.37
CA LYS A 2 21.24 53.63 -39.04
C LYS A 2 20.68 53.33 -37.65
N LEU A 3 19.66 52.49 -37.54
CA LEU A 3 19.18 51.99 -36.25
C LEU A 3 20.32 51.18 -35.58
N PRO A 4 20.57 51.38 -34.28
CA PRO A 4 21.64 50.68 -33.56
C PRO A 4 21.26 49.20 -33.44
N ARG A 5 21.88 48.38 -34.29
CA ARG A 5 21.67 46.94 -34.44
C ARG A 5 21.96 46.11 -33.16
N CYS A 6 22.51 46.70 -32.10
CA CYS A 6 22.89 45.99 -30.86
C CYS A 6 21.82 45.99 -29.76
N ILE A 7 20.87 46.93 -29.74
CA ILE A 7 19.91 47.03 -28.62
C ILE A 7 18.74 46.05 -28.84
N ALA A 8 18.33 45.86 -30.09
CA ALA A 8 17.24 44.95 -30.45
C ALA A 8 17.57 43.47 -30.22
N THR A 9 18.83 43.06 -30.43
CA THR A 9 19.28 41.66 -30.21
C THR A 9 19.35 41.31 -28.73
N ASN A 10 19.82 42.22 -27.87
CA ASN A 10 19.86 41.99 -26.43
C ASN A 10 18.45 41.95 -25.81
N ALA A 11 17.52 42.77 -26.32
CA ALA A 11 16.12 42.73 -25.90
C ALA A 11 15.42 41.42 -26.32
N LEU A 12 15.71 40.90 -27.52
CA LEU A 12 15.17 39.62 -27.99
C LEU A 12 15.71 38.43 -27.20
N LEU A 13 16.97 38.50 -26.76
CA LEU A 13 17.64 37.45 -25.99
C LEU A 13 17.17 37.43 -24.51
N LEU A 14 16.86 38.59 -23.93
CA LEU A 14 16.21 38.71 -22.62
C LEU A 14 14.74 38.25 -22.65
N LEU A 15 14.01 38.51 -23.75
CA LEU A 15 12.63 38.04 -23.92
C LEU A 15 12.57 36.52 -24.13
N ALA A 16 13.55 35.93 -24.82
CA ALA A 16 13.67 34.48 -24.97
C ALA A 16 14.06 33.77 -23.66
N LEU A 17 14.84 34.42 -22.78
CA LEU A 17 15.18 33.87 -21.45
C LEU A 17 14.02 33.90 -20.45
N LEU A 18 13.00 34.75 -20.67
CA LEU A 18 11.81 34.82 -19.82
C LEU A 18 10.75 33.76 -20.17
N PHE A 19 10.83 33.15 -21.36
CA PHE A 19 9.90 32.10 -21.81
C PHE A 19 10.32 30.66 -21.43
N THR A 20 11.50 30.48 -20.84
CA THR A 20 11.92 29.20 -20.24
C THR A 20 11.52 29.06 -18.78
N GLY A 21 10.66 29.97 -18.28
CA GLY A 21 10.05 29.92 -16.95
C GLY A 21 9.30 28.60 -16.74
N ALA A 22 9.95 27.72 -15.97
CA ALA A 22 9.47 26.49 -15.35
C ALA A 22 8.03 26.09 -15.70
N LEU A 23 7.89 25.06 -16.56
CA LEU A 23 6.75 24.16 -16.50
C LEU A 23 6.76 23.48 -15.13
N ALA A 24 6.24 24.17 -14.11
CA ALA A 24 5.85 23.57 -12.86
C ALA A 24 4.74 22.57 -13.20
N HIS A 25 5.13 21.32 -13.41
CA HIS A 25 4.18 20.22 -13.58
C HIS A 25 3.45 20.07 -12.25
N ALA A 26 2.29 20.71 -12.15
CA ALA A 26 1.37 20.47 -11.06
C ALA A 26 1.05 18.97 -11.05
N ALA A 27 1.38 18.30 -9.95
CA ALA A 27 1.07 16.89 -9.80
C ALA A 27 -0.44 16.69 -9.93
N GLN A 28 -0.85 15.71 -10.73
CA GLN A 28 -2.27 15.46 -10.98
C GLN A 28 -2.93 15.00 -9.68
N VAL A 29 -4.06 15.62 -9.33
CA VAL A 29 -4.88 15.21 -8.18
C VAL A 29 -5.46 13.83 -8.48
N ALA A 30 -5.07 12.84 -7.69
CA ALA A 30 -5.54 11.46 -7.84
C ALA A 30 -6.86 11.25 -7.08
N GLY A 31 -7.00 11.85 -5.90
CA GLY A 31 -8.19 11.64 -5.07
C GLY A 31 -8.32 12.60 -3.90
N THR A 32 -9.37 12.40 -3.11
CA THR A 32 -9.70 13.22 -1.93
C THR A 32 -9.96 12.32 -0.72
N ILE A 33 -9.47 12.72 0.45
CA ILE A 33 -9.72 12.02 1.71
C ILE A 33 -11.14 12.33 2.16
N THR A 34 -12.04 11.35 2.06
CA THR A 34 -13.43 11.54 2.46
C THR A 34 -13.61 11.37 3.95
N HIS A 35 -12.91 10.42 4.57
CA HIS A 35 -13.01 10.12 6.01
C HIS A 35 -11.62 9.84 6.57
N LEU A 36 -11.34 10.36 7.75
CA LEU A 36 -10.07 10.21 8.45
C LEU A 36 -10.33 10.04 9.94
N SER A 37 -9.69 9.06 10.55
CA SER A 37 -9.64 8.86 11.99
C SER A 37 -8.19 8.62 12.35
N GLY A 38 -7.54 9.55 13.05
CA GLY A 38 -6.12 9.48 13.42
C GLY A 38 -5.18 10.25 12.47
N PRO A 39 -3.87 10.31 12.77
CA PRO A 39 -2.89 11.05 11.96
C PRO A 39 -2.60 10.36 10.62
N LEU A 40 -2.65 11.13 9.53
CA LEU A 40 -2.27 10.72 8.18
C LEU A 40 -1.20 11.67 7.64
N LEU A 41 -0.10 11.09 7.17
CA LEU A 41 0.99 11.84 6.54
C LEU A 41 1.05 11.50 5.06
N ALA A 42 1.46 12.46 4.23
CA ALA A 42 1.79 12.26 2.85
C ALA A 42 3.21 12.77 2.58
N LYS A 43 4.08 11.89 2.09
CA LYS A 43 5.33 12.30 1.46
C LYS A 43 5.04 12.59 -0.01
N LYS A 44 5.21 13.85 -0.40
CA LYS A 44 5.02 14.34 -1.76
C LYS A 44 6.15 13.89 -2.68
N ALA A 45 5.92 13.98 -3.98
CA ALA A 45 6.91 13.63 -5.01
C ALA A 45 8.18 14.52 -4.92
N ASP A 46 8.05 15.75 -4.42
CA ASP A 46 9.18 16.67 -4.16
C ASP A 46 9.99 16.31 -2.90
N GLY A 47 9.56 15.28 -2.15
CA GLY A 47 10.20 14.83 -0.92
C GLY A 47 9.69 15.50 0.36
N SER A 48 8.86 16.54 0.25
CA SER A 48 8.24 17.19 1.40
C SER A 48 7.23 16.26 2.09
N VAL A 49 7.04 16.45 3.40
CA VAL A 49 6.07 15.68 4.19
C VAL A 49 4.98 16.63 4.67
N LYS A 50 3.73 16.29 4.38
CA LYS A 50 2.55 17.06 4.76
C LYS A 50 1.62 16.20 5.62
N ILE A 51 1.09 16.80 6.69
CA ILE A 51 -0.02 16.20 7.44
C ILE A 51 -1.31 16.43 6.65
N LEU A 52 -2.05 15.37 6.37
CA LEU A 52 -3.33 15.45 5.67
C LEU A 52 -4.49 15.38 6.66
N SER A 53 -5.54 16.12 6.35
CA SER A 53 -6.81 16.12 7.08
C SER A 53 -7.93 15.57 6.20
N GLN A 54 -9.13 15.41 6.78
CA GLN A 54 -10.33 15.18 5.99
C GLN A 54 -10.49 16.29 4.93
N GLN A 55 -10.98 15.92 3.74
CA GLN A 55 -11.10 16.77 2.54
C GLN A 55 -9.77 17.20 1.90
N SER A 56 -8.62 16.81 2.45
CA SER A 56 -7.34 17.02 1.76
C SER A 56 -7.27 16.18 0.49
N THR A 57 -6.62 16.73 -0.54
CA THR A 57 -6.34 16.03 -1.80
C THR A 57 -5.04 15.23 -1.71
N VAL A 58 -5.03 14.11 -2.43
CA VAL A 58 -3.83 13.30 -2.66
C VAL A 58 -3.48 13.36 -4.14
N GLU A 59 -2.18 13.40 -4.42
CA GLU A 59 -1.65 13.60 -5.77
C GLU A 59 -0.93 12.34 -6.24
N GLN A 60 -0.79 12.20 -7.55
CA GLN A 60 0.05 11.16 -8.11
C GLN A 60 1.50 11.34 -7.64
N GLY A 61 2.14 10.24 -7.23
CA GLY A 61 3.48 10.23 -6.66
C GLY A 61 3.51 10.27 -5.13
N ASP A 62 2.39 10.59 -4.48
CA ASP A 62 2.32 10.67 -3.02
C ASP A 62 2.50 9.28 -2.37
N VAL A 63 3.20 9.25 -1.24
CA VAL A 63 3.25 8.11 -0.33
C VAL A 63 2.50 8.46 0.94
N LEU A 64 1.40 7.76 1.19
CA LEU A 64 0.53 7.93 2.35
C LEU A 64 0.97 7.01 3.49
N PHE A 65 1.06 7.57 4.70
CA PHE A 65 1.44 6.86 5.92
C PHE A 65 0.33 6.99 6.94
N THR A 66 -0.24 5.85 7.32
CA THR A 66 -1.20 5.76 8.43
C THR A 66 -0.48 5.30 9.68
N GLU A 67 -0.63 6.07 10.75
CA GLU A 67 -0.08 5.75 12.06
C GLU A 67 -0.88 4.64 12.76
N LYS A 68 -0.49 4.34 14.01
CA LYS A 68 -1.26 3.48 14.89
C LYS A 68 -2.68 4.04 15.07
N ASP A 69 -3.66 3.15 15.05
CA ASP A 69 -5.09 3.46 15.18
C ASP A 69 -5.63 4.44 14.12
N THR A 70 -4.89 4.65 13.01
CA THR A 70 -5.33 5.50 11.90
C THR A 70 -6.09 4.71 10.83
N TYR A 71 -7.28 5.18 10.48
CA TYR A 71 -8.00 4.79 9.26
C TYR A 71 -8.17 6.00 8.35
N ALA A 72 -7.94 5.81 7.06
CA ALA A 72 -8.13 6.85 6.05
C ALA A 72 -8.86 6.28 4.84
N ARG A 73 -9.97 6.91 4.44
CA ARG A 73 -10.69 6.59 3.20
C ARG A 73 -10.45 7.65 2.16
N ILE A 74 -9.87 7.23 1.05
CA ILE A 74 -9.61 8.04 -0.13
C ILE A 74 -10.62 7.66 -1.20
N LYS A 75 -11.30 8.67 -1.76
CA LYS A 75 -12.15 8.53 -2.95
C LYS A 75 -11.42 9.15 -4.14
N PHE A 76 -11.33 8.39 -5.23
CA PHE A 76 -10.67 8.81 -6.46
C PHE A 76 -11.68 9.33 -7.49
N ALA A 77 -11.19 9.97 -8.54
CA ALA A 77 -12.04 10.57 -9.57
C ALA A 77 -12.90 9.55 -10.35
N ASP A 78 -12.47 8.29 -10.43
CA ASP A 78 -13.21 7.19 -11.11
C ASP A 78 -14.31 6.57 -10.22
N ASN A 79 -14.61 7.18 -9.07
CA ASN A 79 -15.45 6.67 -7.99
C ASN A 79 -14.93 5.41 -7.29
N SER A 80 -13.65 5.03 -7.48
CA SER A 80 -13.04 4.01 -6.64
C SER A 80 -12.79 4.55 -5.23
N GLU A 81 -12.77 3.63 -4.26
CA GLU A 81 -12.48 3.94 -2.87
C GLU A 81 -11.39 3.01 -2.33
N ILE A 82 -10.38 3.59 -1.69
CA ILE A 82 -9.37 2.86 -0.92
C ILE A 82 -9.46 3.29 0.52
N THR A 83 -9.67 2.33 1.41
CA THR A 83 -9.62 2.56 2.86
C THR A 83 -8.39 1.88 3.44
N LEU A 84 -7.46 2.68 3.96
CA LEU A 84 -6.23 2.22 4.60
C LEU A 84 -6.50 1.81 6.05
N LYS A 85 -5.88 0.70 6.45
CA LYS A 85 -5.81 0.24 7.85
C LYS A 85 -4.70 0.97 8.61
N PRO A 86 -4.69 0.91 9.95
CA PRO A 86 -3.56 1.35 10.76
C PRO A 86 -2.23 0.73 10.31
N ASN A 87 -1.15 1.47 10.50
CA ASN A 87 0.22 1.04 10.17
C ASN A 87 0.48 0.74 8.68
N SER A 88 -0.29 1.33 7.77
CA SER A 88 -0.16 1.10 6.33
C SER A 88 0.64 2.18 5.62
N GLN A 89 1.33 1.78 4.56
CA GLN A 89 2.05 2.66 3.64
C GLN A 89 1.60 2.36 2.21
N LEU A 90 0.97 3.34 1.57
CA LEU A 90 0.46 3.24 0.21
C LEU A 90 1.08 4.34 -0.65
N LYS A 91 1.69 3.96 -1.77
CA LYS A 91 2.14 4.89 -2.79
C LYS A 91 1.13 4.92 -3.94
N ILE A 92 0.83 6.10 -4.45
CA ILE A 92 0.04 6.31 -5.65
C ILE A 92 1.02 6.46 -6.82
N ASP A 93 1.23 5.39 -7.60
CA ASP A 93 2.22 5.42 -8.69
C ASP A 93 1.68 6.14 -9.93
N SER A 94 0.48 5.77 -10.35
CA SER A 94 -0.20 6.38 -11.51
C SER A 94 -1.70 6.40 -11.26
N PHE A 95 -2.33 7.53 -11.55
CA PHE A 95 -3.78 7.63 -11.60
C PHE A 95 -4.16 8.59 -12.72
N VAL A 96 -4.57 8.02 -13.86
CA VAL A 96 -5.02 8.75 -15.04
C VAL A 96 -6.42 8.26 -15.36
N PHE A 97 -7.37 9.18 -15.35
CA PHE A 97 -8.76 8.92 -15.73
C PHE A 97 -9.22 10.03 -16.67
N GLU A 98 -9.43 9.69 -17.94
CA GLU A 98 -9.96 10.62 -18.95
C GLU A 98 -11.27 10.03 -19.50
N GLU A 99 -12.41 10.67 -19.21
CA GLU A 99 -13.73 10.14 -19.60
C GLU A 99 -13.83 9.85 -21.12
N GLY A 100 -13.17 10.66 -21.95
CA GLY A 100 -13.15 10.50 -23.42
C GLY A 100 -12.01 9.65 -24.01
N ALA A 101 -11.06 9.16 -23.21
CA ALA A 101 -9.89 8.43 -23.70
C ALA A 101 -9.58 7.17 -22.86
N PRO A 102 -10.42 6.12 -22.96
CA PRO A 102 -10.28 4.89 -22.15
C PRO A 102 -8.93 4.18 -22.30
N ASP A 103 -8.25 4.34 -23.44
CA ASP A 103 -6.96 3.70 -23.71
C ASP A 103 -5.82 4.27 -22.84
N LYS A 104 -5.97 5.50 -22.36
CA LYS A 104 -4.99 6.18 -21.50
C LYS A 104 -5.22 5.94 -20.01
N ASP A 105 -6.37 5.38 -19.66
CA ASP A 105 -6.69 5.10 -18.27
C ASP A 105 -5.67 4.19 -17.62
N SER A 106 -5.22 4.56 -16.43
CA SER A 106 -4.40 3.68 -15.60
C SER A 106 -4.56 4.02 -14.13
N ALA A 107 -4.59 3.00 -13.29
CA ALA A 107 -4.53 3.17 -11.84
C ALA A 107 -3.60 2.12 -11.25
N THR A 108 -2.41 2.54 -10.86
CA THR A 108 -1.40 1.69 -10.24
C THR A 108 -1.08 2.23 -8.86
N PHE A 109 -1.20 1.36 -7.86
CA PHE A 109 -0.86 1.67 -6.48
C PHE A 109 0.19 0.68 -5.98
N SER A 110 1.07 1.11 -5.07
CA SER A 110 2.02 0.23 -4.41
C SER A 110 1.78 0.19 -2.91
N LEU A 111 1.35 -0.94 -2.39
CA LEU A 111 1.22 -1.18 -0.95
C LEU A 111 2.55 -1.71 -0.42
N VAL A 112 3.27 -0.86 0.32
CA VAL A 112 4.59 -1.18 0.86
C VAL A 112 4.49 -2.00 2.14
N LYS A 113 3.52 -1.69 3.01
CA LYS A 113 3.19 -2.45 4.23
C LYS A 113 1.79 -2.15 4.73
N GLY A 114 1.30 -3.01 5.62
CA GLY A 114 -0.01 -2.86 6.26
C GLY A 114 -1.12 -3.37 5.36
N GLY A 115 -2.32 -2.81 5.46
CA GLY A 115 -3.46 -3.32 4.69
C GLY A 115 -4.43 -2.26 4.25
N LEU A 116 -5.24 -2.62 3.26
CA LEU A 116 -6.26 -1.77 2.71
C LEU A 116 -7.47 -2.59 2.27
N ARG A 117 -8.61 -1.92 2.20
CA ARG A 117 -9.78 -2.36 1.46
C ARG A 117 -9.91 -1.49 0.22
N ALA A 118 -10.01 -2.10 -0.93
CA ALA A 118 -10.25 -1.42 -2.19
C ALA A 118 -11.63 -1.79 -2.75
N ILE A 119 -12.33 -0.79 -3.25
CA ILE A 119 -13.56 -0.91 -4.02
C ILE A 119 -13.26 -0.29 -5.39
N THR A 120 -13.28 -1.09 -6.45
CA THR A 120 -13.01 -0.56 -7.79
C THR A 120 -14.11 0.35 -8.30
N GLY A 121 -13.69 1.44 -8.95
CA GLY A 121 -14.56 2.35 -9.68
C GLY A 121 -14.74 1.95 -11.14
N LEU A 122 -15.00 2.96 -11.97
CA LEU A 122 -15.23 2.81 -13.41
C LEU A 122 -14.00 2.27 -14.15
N LEU A 123 -12.79 2.62 -13.71
CA LEU A 123 -11.54 2.19 -14.34
C LEU A 123 -11.40 0.67 -14.33
N GLY A 124 -11.71 0.04 -13.19
CA GLY A 124 -11.67 -1.42 -13.03
C GLY A 124 -12.71 -2.17 -13.86
N LYS A 125 -13.70 -1.47 -14.44
CA LYS A 125 -14.67 -2.04 -15.37
C LYS A 125 -14.28 -1.79 -16.84
N ARG A 126 -13.74 -0.59 -17.12
CA ARG A 126 -13.37 -0.12 -18.46
C ARG A 126 -12.05 -0.69 -18.96
N ASN A 127 -11.01 -0.70 -18.12
CA ASN A 127 -9.66 -1.11 -18.50
C ASN A 127 -9.00 -1.99 -17.43
N LYS A 128 -9.40 -3.27 -17.40
CA LYS A 128 -9.03 -4.23 -16.34
C LYS A 128 -7.53 -4.54 -16.25
N GLU A 129 -6.80 -4.33 -17.33
CA GLU A 129 -5.38 -4.69 -17.44
C GLU A 129 -4.45 -3.59 -16.89
N ARG A 130 -4.96 -2.36 -16.81
CA ARG A 130 -4.18 -1.18 -16.37
C ARG A 130 -4.55 -0.71 -14.97
N VAL A 131 -5.27 -1.54 -14.22
CA VAL A 131 -5.67 -1.28 -12.84
C VAL A 131 -5.08 -2.38 -11.94
N GLY A 132 -4.21 -1.98 -11.02
CA GLY A 132 -3.47 -2.92 -10.20
C GLY A 132 -2.94 -2.38 -8.88
N VAL A 133 -2.67 -3.29 -7.96
CA VAL A 133 -1.96 -3.02 -6.71
C VAL A 133 -0.69 -3.86 -6.68
N ASN A 134 0.46 -3.20 -6.63
CA ASN A 134 1.76 -3.81 -6.46
C ASN A 134 2.07 -3.98 -4.97
N THR A 135 2.65 -5.11 -4.63
CA THR A 135 3.20 -5.37 -3.30
C THR A 135 4.56 -6.03 -3.44
N PRO A 136 5.40 -6.03 -2.39
CA PRO A 136 6.68 -6.74 -2.44
C PRO A 136 6.56 -8.25 -2.69
N ALA A 137 5.39 -8.86 -2.45
CA ALA A 137 5.18 -10.30 -2.64
C ALA A 137 4.47 -10.65 -3.96
N ALA A 138 3.63 -9.79 -4.51
CA ALA A 138 2.91 -10.03 -5.76
C ALA A 138 2.30 -8.75 -6.34
N THR A 139 1.96 -8.81 -7.63
CA THR A 139 1.10 -7.84 -8.32
C THR A 139 -0.33 -8.36 -8.33
N ILE A 140 -1.29 -7.50 -7.98
CA ILE A 140 -2.72 -7.80 -7.94
C ILE A 140 -3.38 -7.09 -9.11
N GLY A 141 -3.80 -7.86 -10.12
CA GLY A 141 -4.65 -7.38 -11.22
C GLY A 141 -6.12 -7.38 -10.81
N ILE A 142 -6.82 -6.28 -11.10
CA ILE A 142 -8.15 -6.04 -10.57
C ILE A 142 -9.20 -6.09 -11.69
N ARG A 143 -10.22 -6.95 -11.54
CA ARG A 143 -11.28 -7.12 -12.55
C ARG A 143 -12.67 -6.76 -12.00
N GLY A 144 -12.83 -5.51 -11.58
CA GLY A 144 -14.09 -5.00 -11.04
C GLY A 144 -14.45 -5.70 -9.73
N THR A 145 -13.72 -5.40 -8.65
CA THR A 145 -13.82 -6.13 -7.40
C THR A 145 -13.88 -5.24 -6.17
N THR A 146 -14.42 -5.84 -5.10
CA THR A 146 -14.15 -5.39 -3.74
C THR A 146 -13.26 -6.42 -3.07
N PHE A 147 -12.11 -5.99 -2.57
CA PHE A 147 -11.16 -6.90 -1.92
C PHE A 147 -10.43 -6.21 -0.76
N LEU A 148 -9.93 -7.04 0.15
CA LEU A 148 -9.06 -6.66 1.23
C LEU A 148 -7.70 -7.28 0.99
N VAL A 149 -6.67 -6.52 1.30
CA VAL A 149 -5.30 -7.00 1.22
C VAL A 149 -4.52 -6.52 2.43
N GLU A 150 -3.64 -7.38 2.93
CA GLU A 150 -2.72 -7.05 4.00
C GLU A 150 -1.35 -7.67 3.74
N TYR A 151 -0.34 -6.82 3.64
CA TYR A 151 1.05 -7.22 3.51
C TYR A 151 1.77 -7.08 4.85
N VAL A 152 2.22 -8.23 5.37
CA VAL A 152 3.05 -8.32 6.56
C VAL A 152 4.51 -8.48 6.12
N PRO A 153 5.37 -7.46 6.27
CA PRO A 153 6.75 -7.57 5.87
C PRO A 153 7.49 -8.62 6.73
N PRO A 154 8.50 -9.31 6.17
CA PRO A 154 9.37 -10.18 6.97
C PRO A 154 10.11 -9.37 8.03
N SER A 155 10.38 -9.99 9.18
CA SER A 155 11.23 -9.38 10.19
C SER A 155 12.62 -9.11 9.61
N GLN A 156 13.30 -8.07 10.10
CA GLN A 156 14.67 -7.77 9.66
C GLN A 156 15.62 -8.97 9.87
N SER A 157 15.39 -9.76 10.93
CA SER A 157 16.11 -11.01 11.19
C SER A 157 15.85 -12.08 10.13
N ALA A 158 14.62 -12.21 9.64
CA ALA A 158 14.29 -13.12 8.56
C ALA A 158 14.95 -12.67 7.24
N VAL A 159 14.89 -11.36 6.92
CA VAL A 159 15.55 -10.81 5.73
C VAL A 159 17.07 -11.05 5.77
N ALA A 160 17.71 -10.84 6.93
CA ALA A 160 19.11 -11.15 7.12
C ALA A 160 19.42 -12.64 6.90
N ALA A 161 18.60 -13.54 7.47
CA ALA A 161 18.76 -14.98 7.28
C ALA A 161 18.64 -15.40 5.80
N TYR A 162 17.72 -14.83 5.03
CA TYR A 162 17.63 -15.05 3.58
C TYR A 162 18.84 -14.48 2.82
N GLY A 163 19.32 -13.30 3.22
CA GLY A 163 20.54 -12.70 2.68
C GLY A 163 21.74 -13.63 2.83
N PHE A 164 21.99 -14.14 4.05
CA PHE A 164 23.08 -15.07 4.31
C PHE A 164 22.89 -16.44 3.63
N ALA A 165 21.67 -16.98 3.56
CA ALA A 165 21.41 -18.24 2.87
C ALA A 165 21.67 -18.14 1.35
N SER A 166 21.33 -17.02 0.72
CA SER A 166 21.57 -16.81 -0.71
C SER A 166 23.07 -16.66 -1.04
N VAL A 167 23.85 -16.02 -0.16
CA VAL A 167 25.31 -15.94 -0.29
C VAL A 167 25.96 -17.30 -0.02
N ALA A 168 25.47 -18.07 0.96
CA ALA A 168 25.96 -19.42 1.23
C ALA A 168 25.67 -20.38 0.05
N ALA A 169 24.48 -20.30 -0.56
CA ALA A 169 24.15 -21.08 -1.75
C ALA A 169 24.98 -20.69 -2.98
N ALA A 170 25.30 -19.40 -3.15
CA ALA A 170 26.19 -18.92 -4.20
C ALA A 170 27.67 -19.30 -3.96
N GLY A 171 28.09 -19.43 -2.69
CA GLY A 171 29.45 -19.86 -2.31
C GLY A 171 29.65 -21.39 -2.31
N ALA A 172 28.57 -22.17 -2.25
CA ALA A 172 28.65 -23.64 -2.25
C ALA A 172 28.97 -24.23 -3.64
N SER A 173 28.81 -23.47 -4.73
CA SER A 173 29.14 -23.93 -6.09
C SER A 173 30.61 -23.75 -6.48
N SER A 174 31.48 -23.20 -5.62
CA SER A 174 32.89 -22.93 -5.94
C SER A 174 33.91 -23.84 -5.22
N TRP A 175 33.48 -24.91 -4.55
CA TRP A 175 34.38 -25.79 -3.81
C TRP A 175 34.10 -27.28 -4.07
N THR A 176 34.24 -27.71 -5.32
CA THR A 176 34.39 -29.14 -5.65
C THR A 176 35.66 -29.39 -6.44
N SER A 177 36.79 -28.94 -5.93
CA SER A 177 38.11 -29.42 -6.36
C SER A 177 39.11 -29.10 -5.25
N ASP A 178 39.19 -29.99 -4.27
CA ASP A 178 40.47 -30.48 -3.73
C ASP A 178 40.20 -31.30 -2.47
N ARG A 179 40.03 -32.61 -2.66
CA ARG A 179 40.22 -33.60 -1.60
C ARG A 179 41.72 -33.78 -1.38
N ALA A 180 42.37 -32.76 -0.83
CA ALA A 180 43.67 -32.91 -0.20
C ALA A 180 43.45 -33.20 1.28
N ARG A 181 43.96 -34.35 1.70
CA ARG A 181 43.95 -34.84 3.07
C ARG A 181 44.63 -33.82 4.00
N LEU A 182 43.90 -33.33 4.99
CA LEU A 182 44.46 -32.68 6.17
C LEU A 182 43.87 -33.37 7.41
N THR A 183 44.19 -34.65 7.56
CA THR A 183 44.29 -35.28 8.88
C THR A 183 45.64 -34.84 9.45
N ASP A 184 45.64 -33.84 10.31
CA ASP A 184 46.57 -33.69 11.44
C ASP A 184 46.47 -32.28 12.02
N MET A 185 45.66 -32.11 13.06
CA MET A 185 45.92 -31.11 14.10
C MET A 185 45.52 -31.68 15.47
N PRO A 186 46.42 -31.70 16.46
CA PRO A 186 46.15 -32.26 17.78
C PRO A 186 45.25 -31.34 18.59
N PHE A 187 44.16 -31.91 19.11
CA PHE A 187 43.30 -31.27 20.11
C PHE A 187 44.03 -31.24 21.46
N SER A 188 44.22 -30.04 22.02
CA SER A 188 44.64 -29.84 23.40
C SER A 188 43.38 -29.60 24.25
N GLU A 189 43.03 -30.57 25.08
CA GLU A 189 41.93 -30.48 26.04
C GLU A 189 42.35 -29.59 27.23
N ALA A 190 41.67 -28.47 27.43
CA ALA A 190 41.72 -27.71 28.68
C ALA A 190 40.41 -27.94 29.47
N PRO A 191 40.47 -28.27 30.78
CA PRO A 191 39.27 -28.59 31.54
C PRO A 191 38.45 -27.35 31.92
N LEU A 192 37.13 -27.50 31.85
CA LEU A 192 36.11 -26.53 32.28
C LEU A 192 36.20 -26.27 33.79
N ALA A 193 36.37 -25.01 34.19
CA ALA A 193 36.05 -24.55 35.54
C ALA A 193 34.58 -24.08 35.58
N ILE A 194 33.74 -24.83 36.29
CA ILE A 194 32.33 -24.49 36.55
C ILE A 194 32.30 -23.43 37.67
N LEU A 195 31.90 -22.20 37.34
CA LEU A 195 31.55 -21.20 38.35
C LEU A 195 30.08 -21.40 38.77
N PRO A 196 29.73 -21.32 40.07
CA PRO A 196 28.36 -21.45 40.52
C PRO A 196 27.52 -20.26 40.02
N ARG A 197 26.43 -20.57 39.32
CA ARG A 197 25.45 -19.61 38.83
C ARG A 197 24.65 -19.07 40.02
N ARG A 198 24.77 -17.77 40.30
CA ARG A 198 23.93 -17.07 41.27
C ARG A 198 22.48 -17.08 40.74
N GLU A 199 21.57 -17.76 41.42
CA GLU A 199 20.14 -17.67 41.16
C GLU A 199 19.64 -16.31 41.63
N GLU A 200 19.61 -15.34 40.73
CA GLU A 200 18.82 -14.13 40.91
C GLU A 200 17.43 -14.42 40.35
N THR A 201 16.48 -14.72 41.24
CA THR A 201 15.06 -14.74 40.92
C THR A 201 14.60 -13.33 40.55
N PRO A 202 14.20 -13.03 39.31
CA PRO A 202 13.52 -11.78 39.05
C PRO A 202 12.08 -11.91 39.54
N VAL A 203 11.71 -11.06 40.50
CA VAL A 203 10.31 -10.79 40.83
C VAL A 203 9.71 -10.07 39.62
N VAL A 204 9.07 -10.83 38.72
CA VAL A 204 8.36 -10.27 37.58
C VAL A 204 7.02 -9.73 38.08
N LEU A 205 6.99 -8.44 38.36
CA LEU A 205 5.76 -7.67 38.45
C LEU A 205 5.11 -7.74 37.07
N ALA A 206 4.12 -8.62 36.91
CA ALA A 206 3.34 -8.77 35.68
C ALA A 206 2.56 -7.47 35.43
N GLN A 207 3.23 -6.49 34.83
CA GLN A 207 2.58 -5.32 34.26
C GLN A 207 1.69 -5.82 33.13
N LEU A 208 0.41 -5.45 33.18
CA LEU A 208 -0.60 -5.66 32.15
C LEU A 208 -0.13 -5.04 30.84
N MET A 209 0.70 -5.77 30.08
CA MET A 209 1.03 -5.39 28.72
C MET A 209 -0.22 -5.62 27.87
N PRO A 210 -0.68 -4.64 27.09
CA PRO A 210 -1.74 -4.88 26.12
C PRO A 210 -1.27 -5.99 25.18
N SER A 211 -2.09 -7.02 25.03
CA SER A 211 -1.82 -8.16 24.17
C SER A 211 -1.42 -7.66 22.78
N ALA A 212 -0.17 -7.92 22.38
CA ALA A 212 0.28 -7.64 21.03
C ALA A 212 -0.71 -8.30 20.04
N PRO A 213 -1.13 -7.61 18.97
CA PRO A 213 -2.01 -8.21 17.98
C PRO A 213 -1.37 -9.50 17.45
N PRO A 214 -2.16 -10.53 17.12
CA PRO A 214 -1.63 -11.81 16.66
C PRO A 214 -0.72 -11.58 15.45
N VAL A 215 0.57 -11.90 15.63
CA VAL A 215 1.58 -11.72 14.59
C VAL A 215 1.37 -12.82 13.55
N ARG A 216 0.73 -12.47 12.44
CA ARG A 216 0.60 -13.33 11.25
C ARG A 216 1.98 -13.62 10.67
N ALA A 217 2.12 -14.77 10.02
CA ALA A 217 3.32 -15.08 9.25
C ALA A 217 3.55 -13.98 8.18
N PRO A 218 4.81 -13.59 7.91
CA PRO A 218 5.12 -12.65 6.84
C PRO A 218 4.59 -13.12 5.48
N GLY A 219 4.11 -12.18 4.69
CA GLY A 219 3.52 -12.45 3.38
C GLY A 219 2.34 -11.55 3.08
N LEU A 220 1.73 -11.79 1.92
CA LEU A 220 0.55 -11.09 1.44
C LEU A 220 -0.69 -11.94 1.70
N TYR A 221 -1.65 -11.39 2.43
CA TYR A 221 -2.97 -11.99 2.63
C TYR A 221 -3.98 -11.24 1.79
N VAL A 222 -4.87 -11.98 1.13
CA VAL A 222 -5.96 -11.40 0.33
C VAL A 222 -7.29 -12.04 0.70
N GLN A 223 -8.34 -11.22 0.67
CA GLN A 223 -9.74 -11.66 0.77
C GLN A 223 -10.53 -10.97 -0.33
N VAL A 224 -11.22 -11.76 -1.14
CA VAL A 224 -12.11 -11.22 -2.18
C VAL A 224 -13.52 -11.18 -1.63
N VAL A 225 -14.10 -9.98 -1.56
CA VAL A 225 -15.49 -9.79 -1.12
C VAL A 225 -16.44 -9.96 -2.30
N ASP A 226 -16.09 -9.36 -3.44
CA ASP A 226 -16.88 -9.42 -4.67
C ASP A 226 -15.98 -9.43 -5.92
N GLY A 227 -16.46 -10.09 -6.99
CA GLY A 227 -15.77 -10.24 -8.27
C GLY A 227 -14.58 -11.22 -8.27
N MET A 228 -13.52 -10.90 -9.01
CA MET A 228 -12.30 -11.70 -9.16
C MET A 228 -11.01 -10.86 -9.19
N ILE A 229 -9.99 -11.27 -8.45
CA ILE A 229 -8.63 -10.72 -8.56
C ILE A 229 -7.67 -11.76 -9.14
N ASN A 230 -6.62 -11.30 -9.81
CA ASN A 230 -5.54 -12.17 -10.28
C ASN A 230 -4.24 -11.75 -9.57
N LEU A 231 -3.61 -12.68 -8.85
CA LEU A 231 -2.31 -12.45 -8.24
C LEU A 231 -1.22 -13.08 -9.09
N SER A 232 -0.17 -12.32 -9.36
CA SER A 232 0.97 -12.77 -10.14
C SER A 232 2.29 -12.39 -9.47
N ASN A 233 3.23 -13.33 -9.45
CA ASN A 233 4.62 -13.11 -9.04
C ASN A 233 5.55 -14.07 -9.80
N LYS A 234 6.84 -14.12 -9.45
CA LYS A 234 7.80 -15.01 -10.12
C LYS A 234 7.51 -16.49 -9.91
N GLY A 235 6.83 -16.85 -8.82
CA GLY A 235 6.47 -18.23 -8.54
C GLY A 235 5.28 -18.73 -9.35
N GLY A 236 4.43 -17.84 -9.85
CA GLY A 236 3.29 -18.20 -10.69
C GLY A 236 2.16 -17.18 -10.61
N THR A 237 1.00 -17.60 -11.09
CA THR A 237 -0.21 -16.76 -11.13
C THR A 237 -1.40 -17.57 -10.63
N GLN A 238 -2.27 -16.95 -9.86
CA GLN A 238 -3.47 -17.55 -9.31
C GLN A 238 -4.61 -16.53 -9.26
N SER A 239 -5.79 -16.95 -9.70
CA SER A 239 -7.01 -16.16 -9.58
C SER A 239 -7.80 -16.54 -8.33
N PHE A 240 -8.45 -15.54 -7.74
CA PHE A 240 -9.30 -15.67 -6.55
C PHE A 240 -10.65 -15.01 -6.83
N SER A 241 -11.72 -15.75 -6.57
CA SER A 241 -13.12 -15.32 -6.73
C SER A 241 -13.72 -14.86 -5.39
N ALA A 242 -14.87 -14.19 -5.45
CA ALA A 242 -15.63 -13.76 -4.28
C ALA A 242 -15.77 -14.88 -3.23
N GLY A 243 -15.55 -14.52 -1.96
CA GLY A 243 -15.56 -15.44 -0.83
C GLY A 243 -14.26 -16.22 -0.62
N GLN A 244 -13.31 -16.18 -1.56
CA GLN A 244 -12.03 -16.87 -1.42
C GLN A 244 -10.99 -16.02 -0.69
N PHE A 245 -10.08 -16.74 -0.03
CA PHE A 245 -8.93 -16.19 0.67
C PHE A 245 -7.64 -16.68 0.02
N GLY A 246 -6.61 -15.86 0.05
CA GLY A 246 -5.32 -16.20 -0.52
C GLY A 246 -4.16 -15.78 0.34
N PHE A 247 -3.04 -16.45 0.14
CA PHE A 247 -1.77 -16.14 0.78
C PHE A 247 -0.64 -16.19 -0.25
N VAL A 248 0.28 -15.23 -0.18
CA VAL A 248 1.53 -15.25 -0.94
C VAL A 248 2.69 -15.13 0.06
N PRO A 249 3.44 -16.22 0.29
CA PRO A 249 4.49 -16.20 1.30
C PRO A 249 5.66 -15.29 0.92
N SER A 250 6.03 -15.27 -0.37
CA SER A 250 7.12 -14.45 -0.89
C SER A 250 6.98 -14.21 -2.40
N PHE A 251 7.81 -13.33 -2.96
CA PHE A 251 7.81 -13.04 -4.39
C PHE A 251 8.19 -14.22 -5.29
N GLN A 252 8.84 -15.25 -4.74
CA GLN A 252 9.31 -16.43 -5.48
C GLN A 252 8.36 -17.63 -5.37
N GLN A 253 7.42 -17.60 -4.43
CA GLN A 253 6.50 -18.70 -4.19
C GLN A 253 5.12 -18.36 -4.79
N PRO A 254 4.47 -19.29 -5.50
CA PRO A 254 3.18 -19.01 -6.12
C PRO A 254 2.12 -18.65 -5.06
N PRO A 255 1.14 -17.80 -5.42
CA PRO A 255 0.00 -17.56 -4.54
C PRO A 255 -0.79 -18.84 -4.29
N ILE A 256 -1.24 -19.05 -3.05
CA ILE A 256 -2.02 -20.22 -2.63
C ILE A 256 -3.41 -19.83 -2.13
N LEU A 257 -4.38 -20.72 -2.31
CA LEU A 257 -5.73 -20.61 -1.75
C LEU A 257 -5.74 -21.01 -0.27
N LEU A 258 -6.42 -20.21 0.54
CA LEU A 258 -6.68 -20.52 1.95
C LEU A 258 -8.15 -20.94 2.11
N PRO A 259 -8.44 -22.04 2.83
CA PRO A 259 -9.80 -22.53 3.01
C PRO A 259 -10.62 -21.70 4.01
N VAL A 260 -9.96 -20.92 4.87
CA VAL A 260 -10.60 -20.12 5.92
C VAL A 260 -10.00 -18.71 5.96
N ASN A 261 -10.76 -17.77 6.52
CA ASN A 261 -10.29 -16.40 6.70
C ASN A 261 -9.02 -16.39 7.59
N PRO A 262 -7.89 -15.85 7.11
CA PRO A 262 -6.65 -15.77 7.89
C PRO A 262 -6.68 -14.74 9.03
N GLY A 263 -7.86 -14.26 9.43
CA GLY A 263 -8.04 -13.26 10.47
C GLY A 263 -7.69 -11.85 10.02
N ILE A 264 -7.89 -11.51 8.74
CA ILE A 264 -7.78 -10.12 8.28
C ILE A 264 -8.92 -9.33 8.95
N GLN A 265 -8.60 -8.63 10.03
CA GLN A 265 -9.56 -7.76 10.69
C GLN A 265 -9.63 -6.42 9.96
N PHE A 266 -10.83 -6.05 9.52
CA PHE A 266 -11.10 -4.76 8.91
C PHE A 266 -12.37 -4.19 9.52
N THR A 267 -12.19 -3.52 10.66
CA THR A 267 -13.26 -2.91 11.45
C THR A 267 -12.98 -1.42 11.56
N PRO A 268 -13.30 -0.62 10.52
CA PRO A 268 -13.14 0.81 10.60
C PRO A 268 -14.16 1.39 11.60
N PRO A 269 -13.91 2.59 12.15
CA PRO A 269 -14.84 3.26 13.05
C PRO A 269 -16.24 3.45 12.41
N PRO A 270 -17.33 3.55 13.20
CA PRO A 270 -18.70 3.66 12.68
C PRO A 270 -18.91 4.77 11.63
N ALA A 271 -18.16 5.87 11.71
CA ALA A 271 -18.20 6.95 10.73
C ALA A 271 -17.92 6.47 9.29
N PHE A 272 -17.15 5.39 9.11
CA PHE A 272 -16.83 4.82 7.80
C PHE A 272 -17.97 3.97 7.22
N SER A 273 -18.90 3.51 8.04
CA SER A 273 -20.03 2.66 7.62
C SER A 273 -21.17 3.45 6.99
N ALA A 274 -21.26 4.76 7.24
CA ALA A 274 -22.41 5.59 6.88
C ALA A 274 -22.57 5.93 5.38
N SER A 275 -21.63 5.55 4.51
CA SER A 275 -21.63 5.99 3.11
C SER A 275 -21.96 4.92 2.06
N VAL A 276 -22.56 3.78 2.45
CA VAL A 276 -22.91 2.69 1.50
C VAL A 276 -24.40 2.68 1.13
N GLY A 277 -25.23 3.61 1.59
CA GLY A 277 -26.65 3.61 1.24
C GLY A 277 -27.36 4.95 1.39
N ALA A 278 -27.18 5.86 0.43
CA ALA A 278 -28.08 7.00 0.26
C ALA A 278 -27.95 7.66 -1.13
N GLN A 279 -27.88 6.88 -2.21
CA GLN A 279 -28.12 7.40 -3.57
C GLN A 279 -28.91 6.36 -4.35
N GLY A 280 -30.24 6.43 -4.25
CA GLY A 280 -31.13 5.49 -4.92
C GLY A 280 -32.61 5.64 -4.56
N ARG A 281 -33.18 6.84 -4.75
CA ARG A 281 -34.57 7.09 -5.22
C ARG A 281 -34.87 8.59 -5.14
N GLN A 282 -34.64 9.28 -6.25
CA GLN A 282 -35.53 10.35 -6.65
C GLN A 282 -36.65 9.67 -7.42
N ASP A 283 -37.83 9.59 -6.82
CA ASP A 283 -39.07 9.55 -7.58
C ASP A 283 -39.84 10.83 -7.23
N ALA A 284 -40.14 11.59 -8.28
CA ALA A 284 -40.96 12.77 -8.25
C ALA A 284 -42.41 12.40 -7.89
N GLY A 285 -43.05 13.22 -7.04
CA GLY A 285 -44.46 13.02 -6.71
C GLY A 285 -45.05 14.08 -5.78
N ALA A 286 -45.53 15.16 -6.40
CA ALA A 286 -46.68 15.99 -6.03
C ALA A 286 -46.75 16.72 -4.67
N ALA A 287 -47.23 17.97 -4.76
CA ALA A 287 -47.46 18.91 -3.68
C ALA A 287 -48.65 18.54 -2.76
N SER A 288 -48.57 18.93 -1.50
CA SER A 288 -49.69 19.57 -0.78
C SER A 288 -49.19 20.32 0.45
N SER A 289 -49.39 21.63 0.46
CA SER A 289 -49.30 22.50 1.62
C SER A 289 -50.40 22.17 2.64
N ALA A 290 -50.05 21.92 3.89
CA ALA A 290 -50.94 22.07 5.03
C ALA A 290 -50.13 22.51 6.25
N VAL A 291 -50.27 23.79 6.60
CA VAL A 291 -49.89 24.36 7.88
C VAL A 291 -51.12 24.24 8.77
N ASP A 292 -50.98 23.71 9.98
CA ASP A 292 -52.02 23.80 11.01
C ASP A 292 -51.44 24.48 12.25
N CYS A 293 -52.11 25.54 12.67
CA CYS A 293 -51.74 26.43 13.75
C CYS A 293 -52.69 26.16 14.92
N GLU A 294 -52.18 25.61 16.03
CA GLU A 294 -53.00 25.47 17.24
C GLU A 294 -52.82 26.69 18.15
N VAL A 295 -53.92 27.44 18.32
CA VAL A 295 -54.15 28.39 19.40
C VAL A 295 -55.45 27.97 20.09
N ARG A 296 -55.34 27.45 21.31
CA ARG A 296 -56.29 27.67 22.40
C ARG A 296 -55.76 27.19 23.75
#